data_AF-A0A368G5T3-F1
#
_entry.id   AF-A0A368G5T3-F1
#
_cell.length_a   1.000
_cell.length_b   1.000
_cell.length_c   1.000
_cell.angle_alpha   90.00
_cell.angle_beta   90.00
_cell.angle_gamma   90.00
#
_symmetry.space_group_name_H-M   'P 1'
#
loop_
_entity.id
_entity.type
_entity.pdbx_description
1 polymer ?
#
loop_
_entity_poly.entity_id
_entity_poly.type
_entity_poly.pdbx_seq_one_letter_code
_entity_poly.pdbx_strand_id
1 'polypeptide(L)'
;MTTFHLSVLGPTTLLRSMYVIYLLELIVFISTTSSYKFLIYNPFLGHSHVSFMGNIADVLSEGGHDVTVVMPEMDEEQLHRTGVKVTKKIMRTPGDPRARQVRSSEMSCAGFRSARTCSIALRTSV
;
A
#
# COMPACT_ATOMS: atom_id res chain seq x y z
N MET A 1 -28.25 60.65 9.75
CA MET A 1 -27.13 59.84 10.26
C MET A 1 -27.62 58.39 10.26
N THR A 2 -27.52 57.59 9.21
CA THR A 2 -26.31 57.01 8.62
C THR A 2 -26.66 56.41 7.24
N THR A 3 -26.34 57.08 6.15
CA THR A 3 -26.45 56.52 4.79
C THR A 3 -25.14 56.81 4.06
N PHE A 4 -24.07 56.13 4.45
CA PHE A 4 -22.73 56.30 3.88
C PHE A 4 -21.92 54.99 3.97
N HIS A 5 -22.53 53.86 3.64
CA HIS A 5 -21.82 52.57 3.68
C HIS A 5 -22.02 51.67 2.45
N LEU A 6 -22.38 52.26 1.29
CA LEU A 6 -22.55 51.50 0.04
C LEU A 6 -21.80 52.12 -1.16
N SER A 7 -20.64 52.74 -0.92
CA SER A 7 -19.84 53.39 -1.98
C SER A 7 -18.38 52.94 -2.05
N VAL A 8 -18.05 51.77 -1.47
CA VAL A 8 -16.71 51.17 -1.62
C VAL A 8 -16.83 49.69 -2.00
N LEU A 9 -17.54 49.41 -3.10
CA LEU A 9 -17.41 48.14 -3.81
C LEU A 9 -16.79 48.42 -5.17
N GLY A 10 -15.49 48.70 -5.18
CA GLY A 10 -14.74 48.76 -6.43
C GLY A 10 -14.73 47.38 -7.13
N PRO A 11 -14.49 47.31 -8.44
CA PRO A 11 -14.35 46.03 -9.15
C PRO A 11 -13.26 45.13 -8.54
N THR A 12 -12.29 45.72 -7.84
CA THR A 12 -11.22 45.04 -7.11
C THR A 12 -11.69 44.31 -5.84
N THR A 13 -12.73 44.78 -5.14
CA THR A 13 -13.33 44.07 -3.99
C THR A 13 -14.16 42.87 -4.42
N LEU A 14 -14.81 42.94 -5.60
CA LEU A 14 -15.53 41.80 -6.17
C LEU A 14 -14.56 40.70 -6.61
N LEU A 15 -13.47 41.06 -7.31
CA LEU A 15 -12.39 40.13 -7.66
C LEU A 15 -11.75 39.46 -6.44
N ARG A 16 -11.50 40.21 -5.36
CA ARG A 16 -10.98 39.67 -4.11
C ARG A 16 -11.97 38.70 -3.44
N SER A 17 -13.26 39.04 -3.39
CA SER A 17 -14.30 38.18 -2.84
C SER A 17 -14.41 36.86 -3.63
N MET A 18 -14.42 36.92 -4.96
CA MET A 18 -14.45 35.73 -5.82
C MET A 18 -13.24 34.82 -5.61
N TYR A 19 -12.04 35.40 -5.44
CA TYR A 19 -10.84 34.62 -5.15
C TYR A 19 -10.90 33.93 -3.79
N VAL A 20 -11.42 34.61 -2.76
CA VAL A 20 -11.59 34.03 -1.42
C VAL A 20 -12.62 32.90 -1.44
N ILE A 21 -13.73 33.06 -2.18
CA ILE A 21 -14.75 32.00 -2.35
C ILE A 21 -14.15 30.78 -3.08
N TYR A 22 -13.39 31.00 -4.14
CA TYR A 22 -12.73 29.91 -4.87
C TYR A 22 -11.71 29.15 -4.00
N LEU A 23 -10.93 29.87 -3.19
CA LEU A 23 -10.02 29.24 -2.23
C LEU A 23 -10.77 28.44 -1.15
N LEU A 24 -11.92 28.95 -0.66
CA LEU A 24 -12.77 28.25 0.29
C LEU A 24 -13.34 26.96 -0.30
N GLU A 25 -13.85 26.99 -1.53
CA GLU A 25 -14.34 25.79 -2.22
C GLU A 25 -13.23 24.73 -2.41
N LEU A 26 -12.02 25.16 -2.79
CA LEU A 26 -10.88 24.28 -2.93
C LEU A 26 -10.50 23.60 -1.60
N ILE A 27 -10.52 24.34 -0.49
CA ILE A 27 -10.21 23.81 0.84
C ILE A 27 -11.26 22.77 1.26
N VAL A 28 -12.55 23.06 1.06
CA VAL A 28 -13.64 22.13 1.39
C VAL A 28 -13.51 20.85 0.57
N PHE A 29 -13.21 20.96 -0.73
CA PHE A 29 -13.04 19.80 -1.60
C PHE A 29 -11.91 18.87 -1.11
N ILE A 30 -10.74 19.41 -0.76
CA ILE A 30 -9.61 18.63 -0.23
C ILE A 30 -9.98 17.98 1.12
N SER A 31 -10.74 18.69 1.95
CA SER A 31 -11.17 18.22 3.28
C SER A 31 -12.17 17.06 3.23
N THR A 32 -12.93 16.93 2.14
CA THR A 32 -13.94 15.87 1.96
C THR A 32 -13.36 14.55 1.44
N THR A 33 -12.04 14.45 1.26
CA THR A 33 -11.42 13.21 0.82
C THR A 33 -11.47 12.16 1.93
N SER A 34 -12.29 11.13 1.72
CA SER A 34 -12.39 10.00 2.64
C SER A 34 -11.17 9.08 2.49
N SER A 35 -10.59 8.70 3.62
CA SER A 35 -9.54 7.69 3.68
C SER A 35 -10.11 6.32 3.31
N TYR A 36 -9.85 5.88 2.08
CA TYR A 36 -10.18 4.52 1.65
C TYR A 36 -9.42 3.46 2.46
N LYS A 37 -10.09 2.34 2.73
CA LYS A 37 -9.51 1.19 3.44
C LYS A 37 -8.93 0.21 2.43
N PHE A 38 -7.62 0.01 2.45
CA PHE A 38 -6.93 -0.93 1.57
C PHE A 38 -6.49 -2.17 2.34
N LEU A 39 -6.62 -3.33 1.69
CA LEU A 39 -6.14 -4.60 2.20
C LEU A 39 -5.12 -5.17 1.21
N ILE A 40 -3.86 -5.24 1.63
CA ILE A 40 -2.76 -5.75 0.81
C ILE A 40 -2.44 -7.17 1.30
N TYR A 41 -2.61 -8.15 0.42
CA TYR A 41 -2.21 -9.52 0.69
C TYR A 41 -0.78 -9.75 0.19
N ASN A 42 0.15 -9.97 1.11
CA ASN A 42 1.56 -10.16 0.80
C ASN A 42 2.08 -11.47 1.42
N PRO A 43 2.00 -12.60 0.68
CA PRO A 43 2.70 -13.81 1.09
C PRO A 43 4.21 -13.60 1.01
N PHE A 44 4.99 -14.16 1.94
CA PHE A 44 6.45 -14.15 1.90
C PHE A 44 6.97 -14.95 0.69
N LEU A 45 6.99 -14.31 -0.49
CA LEU A 45 7.40 -14.88 -1.77
C LEU A 45 8.61 -14.11 -2.30
N GLY A 46 9.76 -14.31 -1.66
CA GLY A 46 11.01 -13.67 -2.05
C GLY A 46 11.13 -12.20 -1.62
N HIS A 47 12.36 -11.73 -1.50
CA HIS A 47 12.67 -10.42 -0.93
C HIS A 47 12.17 -9.24 -1.77
N SER A 48 12.17 -9.36 -3.10
CA SER A 48 11.70 -8.32 -4.00
C SER A 48 10.19 -8.10 -3.87
N HIS A 49 9.39 -9.18 -3.80
CA HIS A 49 7.93 -9.10 -3.68
C HIS A 49 7.52 -8.44 -2.37
N VAL A 50 8.17 -8.85 -1.28
CA VAL A 50 7.91 -8.30 0.05
C VAL A 50 8.27 -6.81 0.12
N SER A 51 9.40 -6.42 -0.47
CA SER A 51 9.81 -5.01 -0.55
C SER A 51 8.89 -4.17 -1.45
N PHE A 52 8.47 -4.71 -2.60
CA PHE A 52 7.57 -4.02 -3.53
C PHE A 52 6.18 -3.80 -2.92
N MET A 53 5.59 -4.85 -2.33
CA MET A 53 4.30 -4.76 -1.63
C MET A 53 4.39 -3.83 -0.42
N GLY A 54 5.53 -3.84 0.29
CA GLY A 54 5.79 -2.92 1.40
C GLY A 54 5.84 -1.46 0.96
N ASN A 55 6.53 -1.16 -0.15
CA ASN A 55 6.54 0.19 -0.73
C ASN A 55 5.14 0.65 -1.17
N ILE A 56 4.32 -0.23 -1.75
CA ILE A 56 2.93 0.11 -2.10
C ILE A 56 2.13 0.45 -0.83
N ALA A 57 2.28 -0.35 0.22
CA ALA A 57 1.61 -0.11 1.50
C ALA A 57 2.01 1.24 2.10
N ASP A 58 3.31 1.57 2.03
CA ASP A 58 3.85 2.81 2.56
C ASP A 58 3.35 4.03 1.78
N VAL A 59 3.38 4.00 0.44
CA VAL A 59 2.86 5.10 -0.39
C VAL A 59 1.36 5.34 -0.14
N LEU A 60 0.57 4.28 -0.01
CA LEU A 60 -0.86 4.40 0.28
C LEU A 60 -1.11 4.95 1.69
N SER A 61 -0.32 4.51 2.68
CA SER A 61 -0.41 5.03 4.05
C SER A 61 0.02 6.48 4.17
N GLU A 62 1.08 6.89 3.45
CA GLU A 62 1.52 8.28 3.35
C GLU A 62 0.47 9.18 2.69
N GLY A 63 -0.31 8.63 1.75
CA GLY A 63 -1.48 9.29 1.16
C GLY A 63 -2.67 9.47 2.12
N GLY A 64 -2.56 9.04 3.38
CA GLY A 64 -3.61 9.17 4.39
C GLY A 64 -4.66 8.06 4.35
N HIS A 65 -4.39 6.96 3.65
CA HIS A 65 -5.30 5.81 3.58
C HIS A 65 -5.10 4.82 4.75
N ASP A 66 -6.17 4.16 5.22
CA ASP A 66 -6.07 3.08 6.21
C ASP A 66 -5.70 1.78 5.50
N VAL A 67 -4.41 1.47 5.48
CA VAL A 67 -3.86 0.28 4.84
C VAL A 67 -3.63 -0.82 5.87
N THR A 68 -4.14 -2.01 5.57
CA THR A 68 -3.90 -3.24 6.35
C THR A 68 -3.14 -4.22 5.48
N VAL A 69 -2.02 -4.74 5.96
CA VAL A 69 -1.25 -5.75 5.23
C VAL A 69 -1.44 -7.10 5.89
N VAL A 70 -1.97 -8.07 5.14
CA VAL A 70 -2.13 -9.46 5.57
C VAL A 70 -0.96 -10.28 5.04
N MET A 71 -0.24 -10.92 5.94
CA MET A 71 0.93 -11.73 5.62
C MET A 71 0.71 -13.15 6.12
N PRO A 72 0.43 -14.11 5.23
CA PRO A 72 0.41 -15.52 5.60
C PRO A 72 1.83 -15.99 5.91
N GLU A 73 2.02 -16.51 7.11
CA GLU A 73 3.28 -17.07 7.59
C GLU A 73 3.53 -18.39 6.89
N MET A 74 4.40 -18.38 5.87
CA MET A 74 4.74 -19.59 5.13
C MET A 74 6.17 -20.08 5.37
N ASP A 75 7.01 -19.27 5.99
CA ASP A 75 8.39 -19.59 6.36
C ASP A 75 8.74 -18.81 7.62
N GLU A 76 9.28 -19.50 8.63
CA GLU A 76 9.57 -18.89 9.94
C GLU A 76 10.83 -18.02 9.91
N GLU A 77 11.77 -18.30 9.01
CA GLU A 77 12.97 -17.46 8.86
C GLU A 77 12.64 -16.09 8.27
N GLN A 78 11.59 -16.00 7.45
CA GLN A 78 11.19 -14.77 6.76
C GLN A 78 10.25 -13.89 7.61
N LEU A 79 9.77 -14.37 8.76
CA LEU A 79 8.81 -13.66 9.63
C LEU A 79 9.29 -12.29 10.10
N HIS A 80 10.60 -12.08 10.19
CA HIS A 80 11.17 -10.79 10.59
C HIS A 80 11.15 -9.75 9.46
N ARG A 81 10.91 -10.16 8.21
CA ARG A 81 11.04 -9.31 7.01
C ARG A 81 9.68 -8.86 6.50
N THR A 82 9.11 -7.84 7.13
CA THR A 82 7.81 -7.30 6.73
C THR A 82 7.90 -6.45 5.44
N GLY A 83 9.06 -5.84 5.15
CA GLY A 83 9.27 -5.00 3.96
C GLY A 83 8.57 -3.62 4.00
N VAL A 84 7.81 -3.36 5.06
CA VAL A 84 7.01 -2.16 5.29
C VAL A 84 7.74 -1.23 6.26
N LYS A 85 7.80 0.08 5.97
CA LYS A 85 8.48 1.08 6.82
C LYS A 85 7.50 1.96 7.60
N VAL A 86 6.37 2.31 7.01
CA VAL A 86 5.41 3.29 7.53
C VAL A 86 4.14 2.62 8.02
N THR A 87 3.64 1.61 7.30
CA THR A 87 2.37 0.94 7.63
C THR A 87 2.50 0.05 8.86
N LYS A 88 1.81 0.39 9.96
CA LYS A 88 1.93 -0.35 11.24
C LYS A 88 0.96 -1.53 11.39
N LYS A 89 -0.06 -1.60 10.53
CA LYS A 89 -1.16 -2.56 10.64
C LYS A 89 -0.87 -3.80 9.81
N ILE A 90 -0.11 -4.71 10.40
CA ILE A 90 0.23 -6.01 9.81
C ILE A 90 -0.53 -7.11 10.54
N MET A 91 -1.34 -7.87 9.82
CA MET A 91 -2.03 -9.05 10.31
C MET A 91 -1.27 -10.28 9.83
N ARG A 92 -0.76 -11.07 10.77
CA ARG A 92 -0.10 -12.34 10.46
C ARG A 92 -1.09 -13.46 10.64
N THR A 93 -1.19 -14.31 9.63
CA THR A 93 -2.08 -15.46 9.64
C THR A 93 -1.23 -16.70 9.41
N PRO A 94 -1.42 -17.80 10.17
CA PRO A 94 -0.72 -19.05 9.87
C PRO A 94 -1.07 -19.48 8.44
N GLY A 95 -0.06 -19.75 7.62
CA GLY A 95 -0.25 -20.32 6.29
C GLY A 95 -0.81 -21.74 6.40
N ASP A 96 -1.53 -22.19 5.36
CA ASP A 96 -1.98 -23.57 5.28
C ASP A 96 -0.78 -24.54 5.32
N PRO A 97 -0.84 -25.64 6.11
CA PRO A 97 0.28 -26.56 6.26
C PRO A 97 0.73 -27.18 4.94
N ARG A 98 -0.17 -27.36 3.96
CA ARG A 98 0.19 -27.87 2.63
C ARG A 98 1.04 -26.86 1.86
N ALA A 99 0.67 -25.57 1.91
CA ALA A 99 1.44 -24.51 1.25
C ALA A 99 2.82 -24.30 1.89
N ARG A 100 2.93 -24.49 3.21
CA ARG A 100 4.21 -24.51 3.93
C ARG A 100 5.06 -25.71 3.51
N GLN A 101 4.45 -26.89 3.36
CA GLN A 101 5.14 -28.10 2.91
C GLN A 101 5.63 -27.97 1.46
N VAL A 102 4.81 -27.47 0.53
CA VAL A 102 5.20 -27.25 -0.87
C VAL A 102 6.42 -26.34 -0.95
N ARG A 103 6.42 -25.21 -0.24
CA ARG A 103 7.59 -24.32 -0.20
C ARG A 103 8.82 -24.99 0.42
N SER A 104 8.65 -25.74 1.52
CA SER A 104 9.77 -26.45 2.13
C SER A 104 10.38 -27.49 1.17
N SER A 105 9.56 -28.18 0.39
CA SER A 105 10.00 -29.13 -0.64
C SER A 105 10.59 -28.44 -1.87
N GLU A 106 10.05 -27.30 -2.29
CA GLU A 106 10.62 -26.47 -3.35
C GLU A 106 11.98 -25.92 -2.95
N MET A 107 12.18 -25.49 -1.70
CA MET A 107 13.48 -25.02 -1.22
C MET A 107 14.51 -26.15 -1.14
N SER A 108 14.08 -27.38 -0.89
CA SER A 108 14.93 -28.57 -1.00
C SER A 108 15.31 -28.91 -2.46
N CYS A 109 14.46 -28.56 -3.44
CA CYS A 109 14.72 -28.82 -4.86
C CYS A 109 15.34 -27.62 -5.61
N ALA A 110 15.18 -26.40 -5.10
CA ALA A 110 15.54 -25.13 -5.74
C ALA A 110 16.71 -24.45 -5.01
N GLY A 111 17.78 -25.21 -4.75
CA GLY A 111 19.11 -24.61 -4.83
C GLY A 111 19.23 -23.96 -6.22
N PHE A 112 19.16 -22.63 -6.27
CA PHE A 112 19.08 -21.81 -7.47
C PHE A 112 20.22 -22.13 -8.46
N ARG A 113 20.01 -23.10 -9.34
CA ARG A 113 20.69 -23.23 -10.63
C ARG A 113 19.67 -23.65 -11.67
N SER A 114 19.11 -22.64 -12.33
CA SER A 114 18.53 -22.68 -13.67
C SER A 114 17.26 -23.55 -13.87
N ALA A 115 16.27 -22.97 -14.54
CA ALA A 115 15.09 -23.64 -15.10
C ALA A 115 15.40 -24.87 -16.00
N ARG A 116 16.68 -25.15 -16.29
CA ARG A 116 17.15 -26.36 -16.98
C ARG A 116 17.12 -27.62 -16.10
N THR A 117 17.16 -27.48 -14.78
CA THR A 117 17.32 -28.62 -13.87
C THR A 117 15.99 -29.29 -13.52
N CYS A 118 14.87 -28.57 -13.65
CA CYS A 118 13.52 -29.13 -13.47
C CYS A 118 13.20 -30.19 -14.55
N SER A 119 13.63 -29.98 -15.80
CA SER A 119 13.44 -30.97 -16.88
C SER A 119 14.26 -32.25 -16.70
N ILE A 120 15.30 -32.22 -15.87
CA ILE A 120 16.15 -33.40 -15.60
C ILE A 120 15.57 -34.22 -14.46
N ALA A 121 15.05 -33.59 -13.40
CA ALA A 121 14.43 -34.29 -12.27
C ALA A 121 13.15 -35.05 -12.66
N LEU A 122 12.38 -34.53 -13.64
CA LEU A 122 11.21 -35.23 -14.19
C LEU A 122 11.58 -36.41 -15.12
N ARG A 123 12.84 -36.52 -15.57
CA ARG A 123 13.31 -37.65 -16.41
C ARG A 123 13.92 -38.79 -15.60
N THR A 124 14.26 -38.58 -14.34
CA THR A 124 14.85 -39.61 -13.47
C THR A 124 13.82 -40.27 -12.54
N SER A 125 12.53 -39.94 -12.73
CA SER A 125 11.40 -40.51 -11.97
C SER A 125 10.54 -41.48 -12.81
N VAL A 126 11.05 -41.91 -13.97
CA VAL A 126 10.53 -43.04 -14.76
C VAL A 126 11.65 -44.06 -14.93
#